data_AF-A0A942C8E3-F1
#
_entry.id   AF-A0A942C8E3-F1
#
_cell.length_a   1.000
_cell.length_b   1.000
_cell.length_c   1.000
_cell.angle_alpha   90.00
_cell.angle_beta   90.00
_cell.angle_gamma   90.00
#
_symmetry.space_group_name_H-M   'P 1'
#
loop_
_entity.id
_entity.type
_entity.pdbx_description
1 polymer ?
#
loop_
_entity_poly.entity_id
_entity_poly.type
_entity_poly.pdbx_seq_one_letter_code
_entity_poly.pdbx_strand_id
1 'polypeptide(L)'
;MAIDLKELPRPQLARRLAEMLGANDPPSLIRVREIVLQHGNRYAVRLLLRTQKITAEGGWTLPRKRAARQSLKPVDIFLRLHEIYQRPAQTLLTSVRD
;
A
#
# COMPACT_ATOMS: atom_id res chain seq x y z
N MET A 1 22.22 -11.55 4.91
CA MET A 1 21.62 -11.83 3.58
C MET A 1 20.38 -10.97 3.42
N ALA A 2 20.36 -10.03 2.46
CA ALA A 2 19.15 -9.30 2.11
C ALA A 2 18.33 -10.18 1.15
N ILE A 3 17.17 -10.66 1.60
CA ILE A 3 16.24 -11.40 0.76
C ILE A 3 15.63 -10.41 -0.25
N ASP A 4 15.69 -10.69 -1.55
CA ASP A 4 14.95 -9.89 -2.53
C ASP A 4 13.45 -10.21 -2.41
N LEU A 5 12.71 -9.28 -1.83
CA LEU A 5 11.26 -9.38 -1.64
C LEU A 5 10.51 -9.63 -2.96
N LYS A 6 11.07 -9.27 -4.11
CA LYS A 6 10.43 -9.46 -5.42
C LYS A 6 10.45 -10.92 -5.88
N GLU A 7 11.41 -11.70 -5.41
CA GLU A 7 11.61 -13.11 -5.77
C GLU A 7 10.86 -14.08 -4.85
N LEU A 8 10.33 -13.57 -3.73
CA LEU A 8 9.55 -14.37 -2.81
C LEU A 8 8.24 -14.89 -3.43
N PRO A 9 7.80 -16.12 -3.08
CA PRO A 9 6.46 -16.59 -3.40
C PRO A 9 5.41 -15.61 -2.87
N ARG A 10 4.36 -15.34 -3.67
CA ARG A 10 3.32 -14.34 -3.34
C ARG A 10 2.76 -14.47 -1.92
N PRO A 11 2.46 -15.68 -1.40
CA PRO A 11 1.96 -15.83 -0.02
C PRO A 11 3.00 -15.45 1.04
N GLN A 12 4.28 -15.76 0.79
CA GLN A 12 5.38 -15.41 1.70
C GLN A 12 5.64 -13.90 1.67
N LEU A 13 5.61 -13.30 0.48
CA LEU A 13 5.73 -11.85 0.35
C LEU A 13 4.59 -11.12 1.08
N ALA A 14 3.34 -11.56 0.89
CA ALA A 14 2.19 -10.95 1.58
C ALA A 14 2.36 -10.96 3.10
N ARG A 15 2.81 -12.09 3.66
CA ARG A 15 3.10 -12.20 5.10
C ARG A 15 4.22 -11.26 5.52
N ARG A 16 5.34 -11.24 4.78
CA ARG A 16 6.46 -10.34 5.07
C ARG A 16 6.08 -8.86 4.97
N LEU A 17 5.29 -8.48 3.98
CA LEU A 17 4.79 -7.11 3.85
C LEU A 17 3.90 -6.75 5.04
N ALA A 18 2.99 -7.63 5.45
CA ALA A 18 2.14 -7.38 6.60
C ALA A 18 2.96 -7.18 7.89
N GLU A 19 3.97 -8.03 8.13
CA GLU A 19 4.90 -7.89 9.25
C GLU A 19 5.64 -6.54 9.20
N MET A 20 6.19 -6.17 8.04
CA MET A 20 6.93 -4.90 7.87
C MET A 20 6.04 -3.65 8.00
N LEU A 21 4.75 -3.77 7.68
CA LEU A 21 3.77 -2.69 7.80
C LEU A 21 3.15 -2.58 9.20
N GLY A 22 3.41 -3.55 10.09
CA GLY A 22 2.78 -3.63 11.40
C GLY A 22 1.28 -3.96 11.33
N ALA A 23 0.85 -4.69 10.28
CA ALA A 23 -0.52 -5.14 10.12
C ALA A 23 -0.81 -6.29 11.10
N ASN A 24 -1.54 -6.00 12.17
CA ASN A 24 -1.84 -6.96 13.24
C ASN A 24 -3.31 -7.39 13.25
N ASP A 25 -4.18 -6.66 12.55
CA ASP A 25 -5.61 -6.96 12.46
C ASP A 25 -5.93 -7.82 11.23
N PRO A 26 -6.92 -8.73 11.33
CA PRO A 26 -7.33 -9.59 10.21
C PRO A 26 -7.70 -8.84 8.92
N PRO A 27 -8.44 -7.70 8.96
CA PRO A 27 -8.77 -6.94 7.75
C PRO A 27 -7.55 -6.46 6.98
N SER A 28 -6.57 -5.85 7.67
CA SER A 28 -5.35 -5.36 7.04
C SER A 28 -4.52 -6.49 6.43
N LEU A 29 -4.42 -7.63 7.10
CA LEU A 29 -3.73 -8.81 6.59
C LEU A 29 -4.36 -9.31 5.28
N ILE A 30 -5.68 -9.39 5.24
CA ILE A 30 -6.43 -9.78 4.04
C ILE A 30 -6.15 -8.80 2.91
N ARG A 31 -6.26 -7.49 3.17
CA ARG A 31 -6.03 -6.46 2.15
C ARG A 31 -4.60 -6.47 1.60
N VAL A 32 -3.58 -6.58 2.44
CA VAL A 32 -2.19 -6.67 2.00
C VAL A 32 -1.98 -7.90 1.11
N ARG A 33 -2.57 -9.05 1.50
CA ARG A 33 -2.53 -10.27 0.70
C ARG A 33 -3.23 -10.10 -0.66
N GLU A 34 -4.42 -9.52 -0.69
CA GLU A 34 -5.15 -9.24 -1.93
C GLU A 34 -4.31 -8.38 -2.88
N ILE A 35 -3.70 -7.31 -2.38
CA ILE A 35 -2.88 -6.41 -3.20
C ILE A 35 -1.70 -7.15 -3.84
N VAL A 36 -1.01 -8.00 -3.08
CA VAL A 36 0.10 -8.81 -3.60
C VAL A 36 -0.37 -9.82 -4.65
N LEU A 37 -1.51 -10.47 -4.41
CA LEU A 37 -2.05 -11.47 -5.31
C LEU A 37 -2.56 -10.86 -6.62
N GLN A 38 -3.23 -9.71 -6.55
CA GLN A 38 -3.86 -9.03 -7.68
C GLN A 38 -2.87 -8.24 -8.53
N HIS A 39 -1.92 -7.53 -7.92
CA HIS A 39 -1.00 -6.63 -8.63
C HIS A 39 0.44 -7.15 -8.72
N GLY A 40 0.74 -8.25 -8.03
CA GLY A 40 2.04 -8.91 -8.07
C GLY A 40 3.11 -8.27 -7.19
N ASN A 41 4.20 -9.01 -7.02
CA ASN A 41 5.28 -8.70 -6.09
C ASN A 41 5.92 -7.33 -6.34
N ARG A 42 6.22 -7.01 -7.61
CA ARG A 42 6.88 -5.75 -7.97
C ARG A 42 6.05 -4.52 -7.61
N TYR A 43 4.73 -4.60 -7.76
CA TYR A 43 3.84 -3.51 -7.37
C TYR A 43 3.81 -3.34 -5.86
N ALA A 44 3.60 -4.43 -5.12
CA ALA A 44 3.51 -4.40 -3.67
C ALA A 44 4.81 -3.92 -3.01
N VAL A 45 5.98 -4.36 -3.51
CA VAL A 45 7.28 -3.86 -3.04
C VAL A 45 7.47 -2.38 -3.33
N ARG A 46 7.06 -1.89 -4.51
CA ARG A 46 7.10 -0.44 -4.82
C ARG A 46 6.21 0.36 -3.87
N LEU A 47 5.03 -0.15 -3.53
CA LEU A 47 4.18 0.49 -2.52
C LEU A 47 4.85 0.52 -1.15
N LEU A 48 5.42 -0.59 -0.70
CA LEU A 48 6.12 -0.65 0.59
C LEU A 48 7.22 0.40 0.67
N LEU A 49 8.08 0.50 -0.35
CA LEU A 49 9.14 1.51 -0.39
C LEU A 49 8.59 2.93 -0.32
N ARG A 50 7.45 3.19 -0.99
CA ARG A 50 6.79 4.49 -0.93
C ARG A 50 6.20 4.77 0.46
N THR A 51 5.58 3.77 1.08
CA THR A 51 5.09 3.85 2.46
C THR A 51 6.22 4.21 3.42
N GLN A 52 7.34 3.48 3.37
CA GLN A 52 8.49 3.72 4.24
C GLN A 52 9.05 5.14 4.06
N LYS A 53 9.16 5.60 2.81
CA LYS A 53 9.59 6.97 2.53
C LYS A 53 8.68 8.00 3.20
N ILE A 54 7.36 7.83 3.09
CA ILE A 54 6.39 8.77 3.69
C ILE A 54 6.43 8.70 5.22
N THR A 55 6.56 7.51 5.79
CA THR A 55 6.72 7.35 7.24
C THR A 55 8.00 8.02 7.73
N ALA A 56 9.12 7.85 7.02
CA ALA A 56 10.41 8.47 7.35
C ALA A 56 10.39 10.00 7.20
N GLU A 57 9.64 10.54 6.24
CA GLU A 57 9.43 11.98 6.03
C GLU A 57 8.50 12.62 7.08
N GLY A 58 8.13 11.88 8.14
CA GLY A 58 7.31 12.36 9.25
C GLY A 58 5.81 12.24 9.03
N GLY A 59 5.37 11.37 8.11
CA GLY A 59 3.97 11.00 7.95
C GLY A 59 3.29 11.54 6.70
N TRP A 60 2.03 11.18 6.54
CA TRP A 60 1.24 11.45 5.34
C TRP A 60 0.65 12.85 5.34
N THR A 61 0.99 13.68 4.35
CA THR A 61 0.35 14.99 4.16
C THR A 61 -0.66 14.90 3.02
N LEU A 62 -1.96 15.00 3.33
CA LEU A 62 -3.01 15.03 2.30
C LEU A 62 -2.97 16.38 1.58
N PRO A 63 -2.91 16.42 0.23
CA PRO A 63 -2.76 17.66 -0.53
C PRO A 63 -3.95 18.63 -0.42
N ARG A 64 -5.07 18.23 0.18
CA ARG A 64 -6.29 19.08 0.31
C ARG A 64 -6.62 19.56 1.72
N LYS A 65 -5.90 19.15 2.76
CA LYS A 65 -6.11 19.68 4.12
C LYS A 65 -4.79 20.20 4.65
N ARG A 66 -4.72 21.53 4.81
CA ARG A 66 -3.59 22.28 5.39
C ARG A 66 -3.36 21.97 6.88
N ALA A 67 -3.84 20.84 7.41
CA ALA A 67 -4.02 20.61 8.83
C ALA A 67 -3.75 19.16 9.22
N ALA A 68 -2.98 19.01 10.31
CA ALA A 68 -2.64 17.79 11.03
C ALA A 68 -1.78 16.78 10.25
N ARG A 69 -0.49 16.75 10.58
CA ARG A 69 0.41 15.62 10.33
C ARG A 69 -0.14 14.44 11.14
N GLN A 70 -1.01 13.64 10.54
CA GLN A 70 -1.56 12.47 11.21
C GLN A 70 -0.47 11.39 11.21
N SER A 71 -0.12 10.90 12.40
CA SER A 71 0.73 9.72 12.55
C SER A 71 -0.07 8.48 12.17
N LEU A 72 -0.27 8.27 10.87
CA LEU A 72 -0.88 7.07 10.33
C LEU A 72 0.08 5.90 10.48
N LYS A 73 -0.44 4.70 10.76
CA LYS A 73 0.38 3.50 10.77
C LYS A 73 0.87 3.21 9.34
N PRO A 74 2.04 2.57 9.16
CA PRO A 74 2.55 2.24 7.83
C PRO A 74 1.54 1.44 6.99
N VAL A 75 0.81 0.51 7.60
CA VAL A 75 -0.26 -0.25 6.94
C VAL A 75 -1.36 0.65 6.36
N ASP A 76 -1.80 1.68 7.09
CA ASP A 76 -2.83 2.62 6.63
C ASP A 76 -2.33 3.43 5.44
N ILE A 77 -1.07 3.86 5.49
CA ILE A 77 -0.41 4.57 4.38
C ILE A 77 -0.31 3.66 3.15
N PHE A 78 0.05 2.39 3.34
CA PHE A 78 0.14 1.41 2.26
C PHE A 78 -1.21 1.19 1.57
N LEU A 79 -2.28 0.97 2.34
CA LEU A 79 -3.62 0.78 1.80
C LEU A 79 -4.14 2.05 1.10
N ARG A 80 -3.90 3.22 1.68
CA ARG A 80 -4.30 4.50 1.09
C ARG A 80 -3.54 4.81 -0.20
N LEU A 81 -2.25 4.50 -0.27
CA LEU A 81 -1.46 4.61 -1.51
C LEU A 81 -2.06 3.73 -2.60
N HIS A 82 -2.43 2.50 -2.25
CA HIS A 82 -3.05 1.58 -3.18
C HIS A 82 -4.35 2.17 -3.74
N GLU A 83 -5.25 2.64 -2.87
CA GLU A 83 -6.50 3.29 -3.29
C GLU A 83 -6.27 4.48 -4.21
N ILE A 84 -5.32 5.37 -3.88
CA ILE A 84 -5.02 6.55 -4.70
C ILE A 84 -4.52 6.15 -6.09
N TYR A 85 -3.68 5.12 -6.18
CA TYR A 85 -3.18 4.63 -7.47
C TYR A 85 -4.24 3.87 -8.28
N GLN A 86 -5.30 3.36 -7.65
CA GLN A 86 -6.43 2.72 -8.34
C GLN A 86 -7.52 3.71 -8.76
N ARG A 87 -7.67 4.86 -8.08
CA ARG A 87 -8.68 5.89 -8.40
C ARG A 87 -8.68 6.40 -9.86
N PRO A 88 -7.56 6.62 -10.56
CA PRO A 88 -7.62 7.06 -11.96
C PRO A 88 -8.26 6.01 -12.90
N ALA A 89 -8.35 4.74 -12.52
CA ALA A 89 -8.96 3.69 -13.36
C ALA A 89 -10.49 3.62 -13.24
N GLN A 90 -11.08 4.06 -12.12
CA GLN A 90 -12.55 3.99 -11.92
C GLN A 90 -13.30 5.13 -12.60
N THR A 91 -12.72 6.33 -12.70
CA THR A 91 -13.37 7.47 -13.36
C THR A 91 -13.42 7.33 -14.89
N LEU A 92 -12.48 6.59 -15.49
CA LEU A 92 -12.45 6.38 -16.93
C LEU A 92 -13.51 5.36 -17.41
N LEU A 93 -13.94 4.43 -16.58
CA LEU A 93 -14.93 3.40 -16.96
C LEU A 93 -16.38 3.89 -16.88
N THR A 94 -16.68 4.93 -16.10
CA THR A 94 -18.04 5.47 -15.97
C THR A 94 -18.33 6.64 -16.92
N SER A 95 -17.33 7.17 -17.63
CA SER A 95 -17.46 8.35 -18.49
C SER A 95 -17.57 8.03 -19.99
N VAL A 96 -17.80 6.77 -20.38
CA VAL A 96 -17.95 6.32 -21.78
C VAL A 96 -19.37 5.77 -22.04
N ARG A 97 -20.36 6.30 -21.31
CA ARG A 97 -21.80 6.03 -21.52
C ARG A 97 -22.60 7.31 -21.32
N ASP A 98 -22.31 8.33 -22.11
CA ASP A 98 -23.23 9.43 -22.42
C ASP A 98 -22.95 9.88 -23.85
#